data_AF-A0A4Y2VXK4-F1
#
_entry.id   AF-A0A4Y2VXK4-F1
#
_cell.length_a   1.000
_cell.length_b   1.000
_cell.length_c   1.000
_cell.angle_alpha   90.00
_cell.angle_beta   90.00
_cell.angle_gamma   90.00
#
_symmetry.space_group_name_H-M   'P 1'
#
loop_
_entity.id
_entity.type
_entity.pdbx_description
1 polymer ?
#
loop_
_entity_poly.entity_id
_entity_poly.type
_entity_poly.pdbx_seq_one_letter_code
_entity_poly.pdbx_strand_id
1 'polypeptide(L)'
;MHLLKEPCWTSAGALDYEKTAKKLVSLETIDAVKRFKIACGHCLVDSSPVVWKELPEEYKSYLLNNRFISLEKDTLLQFYWGCVLNGEECELLETHIDFIVKILHPQQAEQMQVLRDLPGHLFRIFLHWPWQDLFLEKTDLIWNFLPAVSTYDDLLHHIRLKIRFSNYYFPELFQEFFRRSPSDFRKHFANQDCLGKTLFSEFLNNEDKESVKVILRNIDVEDRVRLVSCLGVFECIDSLFGWMDQNLVEL
;
A
#
# COMPACT_ATOMS: atom_id res chain seq x y z
N MET A 1 3.05 17.96 -22.45
CA MET A 1 4.19 17.91 -21.50
C MET A 1 4.20 19.15 -20.58
N HIS A 2 3.08 19.45 -19.89
CA HIS A 2 2.96 20.59 -18.96
C HIS A 2 2.73 20.17 -17.49
N LEU A 3 2.36 18.92 -17.23
CA LEU A 3 2.09 18.40 -15.87
C LEU A 3 3.33 18.30 -14.96
N LEU A 4 4.54 18.37 -15.52
CA LEU A 4 5.79 18.28 -14.76
C LEU A 4 6.10 19.53 -13.91
N LYS A 5 5.34 20.62 -14.06
CA LYS A 5 5.46 21.85 -13.23
C LYS A 5 4.46 21.92 -12.08
N GLU A 6 3.60 20.93 -11.96
CA GLU A 6 2.55 20.85 -10.95
C GLU A 6 2.95 20.27 -9.57
N PRO A 7 4.06 19.53 -9.41
CA PRO A 7 4.44 19.02 -8.08
C PRO A 7 4.77 20.17 -7.12
N CYS A 8 4.14 20.17 -5.94
CA CYS A 8 4.47 21.06 -4.84
C CYS A 8 5.55 20.41 -3.98
N TRP A 9 6.61 21.15 -3.63
CA TRP A 9 7.72 20.64 -2.84
C TRP A 9 7.70 21.24 -1.42
N THR A 10 8.15 20.46 -0.44
CA THR A 10 8.38 20.91 0.93
C THR A 10 9.70 21.70 1.02
N SER A 11 9.90 22.42 2.13
CA SER A 11 11.18 23.12 2.40
C SER A 11 12.38 22.17 2.51
N ALA A 12 12.15 20.88 2.77
CA ALA A 12 13.16 19.84 2.79
C ALA A 12 13.45 19.23 1.41
N GLY A 13 12.78 19.70 0.35
CA GLY A 13 12.95 19.19 -1.02
C GLY A 13 12.21 17.88 -1.31
N ALA A 14 11.36 17.40 -0.40
CA ALA A 14 10.47 16.26 -0.63
C ALA A 14 9.16 16.71 -1.29
N LEU A 15 8.44 15.80 -1.96
CA LEU A 15 7.14 16.11 -2.55
C LEU A 15 6.08 16.35 -1.47
N ASP A 16 5.37 17.47 -1.53
CA ASP A 16 4.20 17.76 -0.69
C ASP A 16 2.95 17.16 -1.35
N TYR A 17 2.62 15.93 -0.95
CA TYR A 17 1.54 15.15 -1.54
C TYR A 17 0.17 15.83 -1.40
N GLU A 18 -0.11 16.47 -0.27
CA GLU A 18 -1.40 17.12 -0.02
C GLU A 18 -1.57 18.35 -0.91
N LYS A 19 -0.57 19.24 -0.94
CA LYS A 19 -0.62 20.44 -1.79
C LYS A 19 -0.61 20.07 -3.27
N THR A 20 0.15 19.04 -3.65
CA THR A 20 0.17 18.53 -5.02
C THR A 20 -1.20 17.99 -5.41
N ALA A 21 -1.83 17.16 -4.57
CA ALA A 21 -3.16 16.62 -4.84
C ALA A 21 -4.21 17.73 -4.97
N LYS A 22 -4.23 18.70 -4.04
CA LYS A 22 -5.13 19.87 -4.12
C LYS A 22 -4.96 20.63 -5.43
N LYS A 23 -3.71 20.83 -5.87
CA LYS A 23 -3.41 21.49 -7.14
C LYS A 23 -3.87 20.67 -8.34
N LEU A 24 -3.59 19.36 -8.37
CA LEU A 24 -4.01 18.49 -9.46
C LEU A 24 -5.53 18.42 -9.60
N VAL A 25 -6.26 18.40 -8.48
CA VAL A 25 -7.73 18.37 -8.48
C VAL A 25 -8.34 19.68 -8.99
N SER A 26 -7.65 20.82 -8.91
CA SER A 26 -8.15 22.08 -9.47
C SER A 26 -7.85 22.26 -10.96
N LEU A 27 -7.05 21.37 -11.58
CA LEU A 27 -6.68 21.47 -12.99
C LEU A 27 -7.76 20.84 -13.88
N GLU A 28 -8.57 21.68 -14.55
CA GLU A 28 -9.59 21.23 -15.51
C GLU A 28 -9.03 20.43 -16.70
N THR A 29 -7.73 20.54 -16.97
CA THR A 29 -7.03 19.72 -17.97
C THR A 29 -6.98 18.23 -17.62
N ILE A 30 -7.14 17.88 -16.34
CA ILE A 30 -7.26 16.51 -15.86
C ILE A 30 -8.73 16.12 -15.90
N ASP A 31 -9.04 14.94 -16.45
CA ASP A 31 -10.41 14.47 -16.54
C ASP A 31 -11.07 14.33 -15.16
N ALA A 32 -12.38 14.57 -15.11
CA ALA A 32 -13.14 14.60 -13.86
C ALA A 32 -13.04 13.28 -13.09
N VAL A 33 -12.96 12.14 -13.78
CA VAL A 33 -12.79 10.83 -13.14
C VAL A 33 -11.45 10.74 -12.42
N LYS A 34 -10.33 11.12 -13.06
CA LYS A 34 -9.02 11.15 -12.40
C LYS A 34 -8.97 12.17 -11.27
N ARG A 35 -9.54 13.36 -11.45
CA ARG A 35 -9.63 14.35 -10.36
C ARG A 35 -10.42 13.81 -9.18
N PHE A 36 -11.52 13.10 -9.43
CA PHE A 36 -12.32 12.50 -8.37
C PHE A 36 -11.55 11.40 -7.63
N LYS A 37 -10.81 10.56 -8.36
CA LYS A 37 -9.91 9.56 -7.78
C LYS A 37 -8.87 10.19 -6.85
N ILE A 38 -8.23 11.27 -7.29
CA ILE A 38 -7.24 12.01 -6.49
C ILE A 38 -7.91 12.63 -5.25
N ALA A 39 -9.06 13.29 -5.42
CA ALA A 39 -9.80 13.90 -4.32
C ALA A 39 -10.21 12.87 -3.26
N CYS A 40 -10.73 11.71 -3.69
CA CYS A 40 -11.10 10.61 -2.80
C CYS A 40 -9.87 10.02 -2.10
N GLY A 41 -8.81 9.69 -2.85
CA GLY A 41 -7.57 9.10 -2.33
C GLY A 41 -6.89 9.96 -1.28
N HIS A 42 -6.93 11.29 -1.45
CA HIS A 42 -6.35 12.25 -0.52
C HIS A 42 -7.35 12.82 0.50
N CYS A 43 -8.57 12.27 0.58
CA CYS A 43 -9.63 12.73 1.48
C CYS A 43 -9.88 14.26 1.40
N LEU A 44 -9.88 14.84 0.20
CA LEU A 44 -10.09 16.26 -0.02
C LEU A 44 -11.58 16.63 0.11
N VAL A 45 -12.08 16.68 1.35
CA VAL A 45 -13.50 16.88 1.71
C VAL A 45 -14.14 18.06 0.96
N ASP A 46 -13.41 19.17 0.81
CA ASP A 46 -13.94 20.37 0.14
C ASP A 46 -14.01 20.22 -1.38
N SER A 47 -13.13 19.41 -1.97
CA SER A 47 -13.02 19.24 -3.43
C SER A 47 -13.90 18.10 -3.94
N SER A 48 -14.12 17.05 -3.14
CA SER A 48 -14.92 15.87 -3.54
C SER A 48 -16.35 16.22 -4.02
N PRO A 49 -17.14 17.08 -3.33
CA PRO A 49 -18.48 17.45 -3.79
C PRO A 49 -18.48 18.24 -5.10
N VAL A 50 -17.42 19.02 -5.34
CA VAL A 50 -17.28 19.83 -6.56
C VAL A 50 -17.04 18.92 -7.74
N VAL A 51 -16.01 18.06 -7.64
CA VAL A 51 -15.66 17.14 -8.73
C VAL A 51 -16.75 16.11 -8.99
N TRP A 52 -17.48 15.68 -7.95
CA TRP A 52 -18.62 14.77 -8.09
C TRP A 52 -19.69 15.30 -9.04
N LYS A 53 -19.98 16.61 -9.00
CA LYS A 53 -20.96 17.22 -9.91
C LYS A 53 -20.52 17.16 -11.37
N GLU A 54 -19.22 17.12 -11.61
CA GLU A 54 -18.60 17.08 -12.94
C GLU A 54 -18.45 15.65 -13.49
N LEU A 55 -18.68 14.63 -12.67
CA LEU A 55 -18.54 13.24 -13.10
C LEU A 55 -19.62 12.84 -14.11
N PRO A 56 -19.27 12.03 -15.13
CA PRO A 56 -20.25 11.40 -16.00
C PRO A 56 -21.23 10.53 -15.21
N GLU A 57 -22.51 10.57 -15.56
CA GLU A 57 -23.56 9.76 -14.91
C GLU A 57 -23.29 8.25 -15.02
N GLU A 58 -22.68 7.80 -16.12
CA GLU A 58 -22.23 6.42 -16.31
C GLU A 58 -21.23 6.00 -15.22
N TYR A 59 -20.32 6.91 -14.84
CA TYR A 59 -19.33 6.65 -13.80
C TYR A 59 -19.96 6.67 -12.40
N LYS A 60 -20.88 7.61 -12.14
CA LYS A 60 -21.65 7.63 -10.87
C LYS A 60 -22.47 6.35 -10.71
N SER A 61 -23.16 5.92 -11.77
CA SER A 61 -23.92 4.68 -11.83
C SER A 61 -23.02 3.46 -11.61
N TYR A 62 -21.83 3.42 -12.22
CA TYR A 62 -20.84 2.39 -11.95
C TYR A 62 -20.46 2.33 -10.46
N LEU A 63 -20.17 3.47 -9.84
CA LEU A 63 -19.82 3.55 -8.42
C LEU A 63 -20.98 3.07 -7.54
N LEU A 64 -22.21 3.47 -7.82
CA LEU A 64 -23.37 3.11 -7.00
C LEU A 64 -23.82 1.65 -7.21
N ASN A 65 -23.62 1.06 -8.39
CA ASN A 65 -24.10 -0.30 -8.69
C ASN A 65 -23.06 -1.39 -8.45
N ASN A 66 -21.76 -1.08 -8.48
CA ASN A 66 -20.69 -2.08 -8.34
C ASN A 66 -19.98 -2.05 -6.98
N ARG A 67 -20.65 -1.52 -5.95
CA ARG A 67 -20.13 -1.38 -4.56
C ARG A 67 -19.60 -2.68 -3.94
N PHE A 68 -19.90 -3.84 -4.54
CA PHE A 68 -19.59 -5.17 -4.03
C PHE A 68 -18.59 -5.97 -4.88
N ILE A 69 -18.16 -5.45 -6.03
CA ILE A 69 -17.46 -6.26 -7.06
C ILE A 69 -15.95 -6.00 -7.08
N SER A 70 -15.45 -4.92 -6.49
CA SER A 70 -14.01 -4.59 -6.49
C SER A 70 -13.44 -4.34 -5.09
N LEU A 71 -12.53 -5.23 -4.68
CA LEU A 71 -11.70 -5.12 -3.46
C LEU A 71 -10.44 -4.24 -3.68
N GLU A 72 -10.31 -3.56 -4.82
CA GLU A 72 -9.24 -2.59 -5.02
C GLU A 72 -9.59 -1.27 -4.31
N LYS A 73 -8.85 -0.97 -3.25
CA LYS A 73 -9.12 0.11 -2.30
C LYS A 73 -9.14 1.53 -2.88
N ASP A 74 -8.48 1.75 -4.01
CA ASP A 74 -8.57 3.01 -4.75
C ASP A 74 -10.04 3.26 -5.15
N THR A 75 -10.81 2.19 -5.36
CA THR A 75 -12.27 2.22 -5.63
C THR A 75 -13.10 2.31 -4.35
N LEU A 76 -12.62 1.82 -3.20
CA LEU A 76 -13.37 1.86 -1.94
C LEU A 76 -13.64 3.29 -1.45
N LEU A 77 -12.64 4.18 -1.48
CA LEU A 77 -12.85 5.59 -1.13
C LEU A 77 -13.78 6.28 -2.14
N GLN A 78 -13.71 5.90 -3.43
CA GLN A 78 -14.62 6.43 -4.44
C GLN A 78 -16.06 5.97 -4.22
N PHE A 79 -16.27 4.71 -3.81
CA PHE A 79 -17.60 4.18 -3.49
C PHE A 79 -18.21 4.87 -2.29
N TYR A 80 -17.41 5.11 -1.23
CA TYR A 80 -17.88 5.86 -0.08
C TYR A 80 -18.26 7.30 -0.42
N TRP A 81 -17.34 8.03 -1.06
CA TRP A 81 -17.65 9.40 -1.46
C TRP A 81 -18.85 9.43 -2.42
N GLY A 82 -19.00 8.41 -3.28
CA GLY A 82 -20.19 8.22 -4.09
C GLY A 82 -21.47 8.08 -3.26
N CYS A 83 -21.51 7.19 -2.25
CA CYS A 83 -22.63 7.06 -1.32
C CYS A 83 -22.96 8.39 -0.64
N VAL A 84 -21.96 8.99 0.02
CA VAL A 84 -22.13 10.21 0.83
C VAL A 84 -22.64 11.35 -0.02
N LEU A 85 -22.07 11.54 -1.21
CA LEU A 85 -22.44 12.63 -2.12
C LEU A 85 -23.76 12.36 -2.84
N ASN A 86 -24.22 11.12 -2.90
CA ASN A 86 -25.56 10.75 -3.38
C ASN A 86 -26.63 10.79 -2.27
N GLY A 87 -26.24 11.06 -1.02
CA GLY A 87 -27.15 11.09 0.13
C GLY A 87 -27.61 9.71 0.59
N GLU A 88 -26.87 8.65 0.25
CA GLU A 88 -27.15 7.28 0.68
C GLU A 88 -26.37 6.93 1.96
N GLU A 89 -27.03 6.28 2.92
CA GLU A 89 -26.36 5.68 4.06
C GLU A 89 -25.53 4.47 3.58
N CYS A 90 -24.26 4.45 3.97
CA CYS A 90 -23.29 3.48 3.47
C CYS A 90 -22.93 2.52 4.62
N GLU A 91 -23.89 1.69 5.06
CA GLU A 91 -23.80 0.81 6.25
C GLU A 91 -22.54 -0.09 6.27
N LEU A 92 -22.04 -0.51 5.11
CA LEU A 92 -20.86 -1.38 4.97
C LEU A 92 -19.51 -0.62 4.95
N LEU A 93 -19.53 0.70 4.73
CA LEU A 93 -18.34 1.55 4.63
C LEU A 93 -18.14 2.45 5.86
N GLU A 94 -19.18 2.70 6.65
CA GLU A 94 -19.09 3.43 7.92
C GLU A 94 -18.07 2.79 8.87
N THR A 95 -18.08 1.47 9.01
CA THR A 95 -17.08 0.76 9.84
C THR A 95 -15.65 0.88 9.31
N HIS A 96 -15.45 0.98 7.99
CA HIS A 96 -14.13 1.13 7.39
C HIS A 96 -13.63 2.58 7.31
N ILE A 97 -14.54 3.56 7.36
CA ILE A 97 -14.21 4.97 7.14
C ILE A 97 -14.28 5.80 8.40
N ASP A 98 -15.16 5.48 9.35
CA ASP A 98 -14.97 5.93 10.74
C ASP A 98 -13.60 5.49 11.25
N PHE A 99 -13.15 4.32 10.82
CA PHE A 99 -11.86 3.77 11.14
C PHE A 99 -10.69 4.55 10.52
N ILE A 100 -10.79 4.90 9.23
CA ILE A 100 -9.78 5.75 8.55
C ILE A 100 -9.79 7.17 9.13
N VAL A 101 -10.96 7.77 9.34
CA VAL A 101 -11.12 9.12 9.90
C VAL A 101 -10.60 9.19 11.35
N LYS A 102 -10.93 8.22 12.21
CA LYS A 102 -10.41 8.13 13.59
C LYS A 102 -8.90 7.95 13.66
N ILE A 103 -8.31 7.29 12.67
CA ILE A 103 -6.85 7.11 12.61
C ILE A 103 -6.13 8.34 12.08
N LEU A 104 -6.76 9.09 11.17
CA LEU A 104 -6.24 10.32 10.61
C LEU A 104 -6.45 11.53 11.55
N HIS A 105 -7.26 11.42 12.60
CA HIS A 105 -7.48 12.48 13.59
C HIS A 105 -6.47 12.42 14.77
N PRO A 106 -5.93 13.57 15.24
CA PRO A 106 -4.81 13.62 16.19
C PRO A 106 -5.12 13.34 17.68
N GLN A 107 -6.23 12.70 18.04
CA GLN A 107 -6.56 12.39 19.45
C GLN A 107 -6.24 10.92 19.83
N GLN A 108 -5.20 10.75 20.65
CA GLN A 108 -4.45 9.49 20.89
C GLN A 108 -5.22 8.31 21.51
N ALA A 109 -6.33 8.53 22.21
CA ALA A 109 -6.96 7.44 22.99
C ALA A 109 -7.87 6.53 22.13
N GLU A 110 -8.71 7.12 21.28
CA GLU A 110 -9.60 6.36 20.40
C GLU A 110 -8.84 5.67 19.27
N GLN A 111 -7.76 6.30 18.77
CA GLN A 111 -6.86 5.72 17.77
C GLN A 111 -6.28 4.38 18.23
N MET A 112 -5.82 4.28 19.49
CA MET A 112 -5.17 3.07 20.01
C MET A 112 -6.11 1.86 20.12
N GLN A 113 -7.40 2.10 20.33
CA GLN A 113 -8.41 1.04 20.44
C GLN A 113 -8.80 0.52 19.06
N VAL A 114 -8.98 1.42 18.11
CA VAL A 114 -9.20 1.11 16.69
C VAL A 114 -8.03 0.30 16.11
N LEU A 115 -6.78 0.66 16.46
CA LEU A 115 -5.58 -0.09 16.08
C LEU A 115 -5.56 -1.54 16.64
N ARG A 116 -6.14 -1.77 17.82
CA ARG A 116 -6.21 -3.09 18.47
C ARG A 116 -7.25 -4.00 17.85
N ASP A 117 -8.40 -3.44 17.48
CA ASP A 117 -9.58 -4.24 17.13
C ASP A 117 -9.47 -4.84 15.72
N LEU A 118 -8.77 -4.18 14.78
CA LEU A 118 -8.71 -4.59 13.36
C LEU A 118 -7.31 -4.42 12.68
N PRO A 119 -6.25 -5.02 13.23
CA PRO A 119 -4.86 -4.85 12.79
C PRO A 119 -4.61 -5.31 11.34
N GLY A 120 -5.18 -6.44 10.91
CA GLY A 120 -5.03 -6.93 9.53
C GLY A 120 -5.67 -6.03 8.47
N HIS A 121 -6.80 -5.40 8.79
CA HIS A 121 -7.46 -4.46 7.88
C HIS A 121 -6.69 -3.14 7.76
N LEU A 122 -5.99 -2.73 8.81
CA LEU A 122 -5.12 -1.55 8.81
C LEU A 122 -3.98 -1.66 7.82
N PHE A 123 -3.34 -2.83 7.77
CA PHE A 123 -2.31 -3.07 6.77
C PHE A 123 -2.83 -2.91 5.36
N ARG A 124 -3.97 -3.52 5.07
CA ARG A 124 -4.61 -3.36 3.76
C ARG A 124 -4.93 -1.91 3.49
N ILE A 125 -5.20 -1.09 4.52
CA ILE A 125 -5.45 0.34 4.36
C ILE A 125 -4.18 1.11 4.04
N PHE A 126 -3.15 0.92 4.85
CA PHE A 126 -1.94 1.72 4.82
C PHE A 126 -0.95 1.34 3.70
N LEU A 127 -1.07 0.13 3.15
CA LEU A 127 -0.33 -0.28 1.95
C LEU A 127 -0.85 0.40 0.67
N HIS A 128 -1.89 1.25 0.76
CA HIS A 128 -2.38 2.08 -0.34
C HIS A 128 -2.01 3.57 -0.13
N TRP A 129 -1.66 4.23 -1.23
CA TRP A 129 -1.36 5.67 -1.32
C TRP A 129 -2.57 6.50 -0.83
N PRO A 130 -2.41 7.68 -0.17
CA PRO A 130 -1.21 8.48 0.15
C PRO A 130 -0.62 8.31 1.55
N TRP A 131 -1.07 7.34 2.34
CA TRP A 131 -0.78 7.34 3.78
C TRP A 131 0.53 6.63 4.14
N GLN A 132 1.52 6.64 3.25
CA GLN A 132 2.79 5.92 3.44
C GLN A 132 3.61 6.50 4.60
N ASP A 133 3.71 7.82 4.71
CA ASP A 133 4.43 8.46 5.83
C ASP A 133 3.76 8.17 7.16
N LEU A 134 2.44 8.22 7.19
CA LEU A 134 1.66 7.90 8.39
C LEU A 134 1.77 6.41 8.75
N PHE A 135 1.80 5.52 7.76
CA PHE A 135 2.03 4.11 7.98
C PHE A 135 3.39 3.85 8.63
N LEU A 136 4.45 4.49 8.12
CA LEU A 136 5.79 4.37 8.69
C LEU A 136 5.86 4.94 10.11
N GLU A 137 5.16 6.04 10.40
CA GLU A 137 5.05 6.59 11.75
C GLU A 137 4.40 5.59 12.72
N LYS A 138 3.40 4.84 12.26
CA LYS A 138 2.63 3.90 13.10
C LYS A 138 3.12 2.46 13.02
N THR A 139 4.10 2.13 12.19
CA THR A 139 4.51 0.74 11.92
C THR A 139 4.81 -0.06 13.18
N ASP A 140 5.55 0.52 14.13
CA ASP A 140 5.91 -0.15 15.38
C ASP A 140 4.68 -0.45 16.26
N LEU A 141 3.71 0.48 16.29
CA LEU A 141 2.45 0.26 16.99
C LEU A 141 1.64 -0.84 16.32
N ILE A 142 1.58 -0.82 15.00
CA ILE A 142 0.79 -1.79 14.25
C ILE A 142 1.36 -3.21 14.45
N TRP A 143 2.68 -3.40 14.49
CA TRP A 143 3.29 -4.69 14.78
C TRP A 143 2.88 -5.27 16.14
N ASN A 144 2.71 -4.42 17.15
CA ASN A 144 2.27 -4.86 18.49
C ASN A 144 0.83 -5.36 18.53
N PHE A 145 0.00 -5.03 17.53
CA PHE A 145 -1.39 -5.42 17.49
C PHE A 145 -1.67 -6.58 16.54
N LEU A 146 -0.72 -6.99 15.70
CA LEU A 146 -0.95 -8.10 14.77
C LEU A 146 -0.97 -9.46 15.47
N PRO A 147 -2.09 -10.21 15.40
CA PRO A 147 -2.11 -11.61 15.79
C PRO A 147 -1.20 -12.40 14.84
N ALA A 148 -0.25 -13.14 15.41
CA ALA A 148 0.74 -13.90 14.63
C ALA A 148 0.10 -14.92 13.66
N VAL A 149 0.87 -15.29 12.63
CA VAL A 149 0.61 -16.34 11.61
C VAL A 149 -0.62 -16.13 10.73
N SER A 150 -1.84 -15.99 11.28
CA SER A 150 -3.06 -15.84 10.48
C SER A 150 -3.13 -14.53 9.71
N THR A 151 -2.56 -13.45 10.26
CA THR A 151 -2.51 -12.15 9.57
C THR A 151 -1.28 -11.94 8.71
N TYR A 152 -0.22 -12.72 8.91
CA TYR A 152 1.02 -12.62 8.14
C TYR A 152 0.82 -13.11 6.71
N ASP A 153 0.10 -14.22 6.53
CA ASP A 153 -0.26 -14.73 5.21
C ASP A 153 -1.05 -13.70 4.40
N ASP A 154 -2.08 -13.13 5.03
CA ASP A 154 -2.90 -12.08 4.44
C ASP A 154 -2.05 -10.86 4.06
N LEU A 155 -1.18 -10.41 4.95
CA LEU A 155 -0.31 -9.26 4.72
C LEU A 155 0.61 -9.48 3.53
N LEU A 156 1.33 -10.61 3.50
CA LEU A 156 2.24 -10.95 2.40
C LEU A 156 1.50 -11.11 1.08
N HIS A 157 0.30 -11.69 1.11
CA HIS A 157 -0.55 -11.78 -0.07
C HIS A 157 -0.88 -10.40 -0.65
N HIS A 158 -1.25 -9.42 0.18
CA HIS A 158 -1.58 -8.06 -0.27
C HIS A 158 -0.36 -7.31 -0.79
N ILE A 159 0.79 -7.41 -0.11
CA ILE A 159 2.05 -6.83 -0.60
C ILE A 159 2.41 -7.41 -1.98
N ARG A 160 2.29 -8.73 -2.15
CA ARG A 160 2.55 -9.40 -3.44
C ARG A 160 1.62 -8.91 -4.54
N LEU A 161 0.31 -8.82 -4.27
CA LEU A 161 -0.65 -8.29 -5.24
C LEU A 161 -0.30 -6.86 -5.64
N LYS A 162 0.14 -6.04 -4.68
CA LYS A 162 0.58 -4.67 -4.94
C LYS A 162 1.80 -4.61 -5.85
N ILE A 163 2.82 -5.41 -5.58
CA ILE A 163 4.02 -5.45 -6.42
C ILE A 163 3.68 -5.90 -7.86
N ARG A 164 2.82 -6.91 -8.02
CA ARG A 164 2.47 -7.46 -9.34
C ARG A 164 1.53 -6.59 -10.15
N PHE A 165 0.51 -6.01 -9.51
CA PHE A 165 -0.64 -5.42 -10.21
C PHE A 165 -0.76 -3.92 -10.02
N SER A 166 0.01 -3.31 -9.11
CA SER A 166 0.01 -1.85 -9.04
C SER A 166 0.90 -1.28 -10.14
N ASN A 167 0.46 -0.18 -10.74
CA ASN A 167 1.30 0.64 -11.63
C ASN A 167 2.42 1.38 -10.86
N TYR A 168 2.60 1.11 -9.57
CA TYR A 168 3.45 1.87 -8.68
C TYR A 168 4.23 0.94 -7.73
N TYR A 169 5.40 0.51 -8.19
CA TYR A 169 6.35 -0.24 -7.39
C TYR A 169 7.09 0.68 -6.40
N PHE A 170 6.85 0.52 -5.09
CA PHE A 170 7.46 1.32 -4.01
C PHE A 170 8.26 0.47 -3.04
N PRO A 171 9.51 0.13 -3.40
CA PRO A 171 10.31 -0.78 -2.60
C PRO A 171 10.74 -0.18 -1.25
N GLU A 172 10.89 1.13 -1.13
CA GLU A 172 11.36 1.80 0.09
C GLU A 172 10.41 1.59 1.26
N LEU A 173 9.10 1.63 0.99
CA LEU A 173 8.06 1.38 2.00
C LEU A 173 8.16 -0.04 2.55
N PHE A 174 8.28 -1.02 1.65
CA PHE A 174 8.45 -2.41 2.03
C PHE A 174 9.74 -2.62 2.80
N GLN A 175 10.85 -2.03 2.33
CA GLN A 175 12.15 -2.15 2.99
C GLN A 175 12.10 -1.65 4.43
N GLU A 176 11.53 -0.47 4.67
CA GLU A 176 11.45 0.10 6.01
C GLU A 176 10.50 -0.70 6.91
N PHE A 177 9.37 -1.10 6.35
CA PHE A 177 8.42 -1.98 7.03
C PHE A 177 9.06 -3.31 7.46
N PHE A 178 9.82 -3.96 6.56
CA PHE A 178 10.49 -5.24 6.82
C PHE A 178 11.62 -5.10 7.83
N ARG A 179 12.38 -3.99 7.81
CA ARG A 179 13.42 -3.72 8.83
C ARG A 179 12.82 -3.65 10.24
N ARG A 180 11.66 -3.02 10.38
CA ARG A 180 10.96 -2.85 11.68
C ARG A 180 10.14 -4.07 12.10
N SER A 181 10.04 -5.09 11.25
CA SER A 181 9.16 -6.22 11.55
C SER A 181 9.72 -7.10 12.67
N PRO A 182 8.84 -7.74 13.47
CA PRO A 182 9.20 -8.81 14.39
C PRO A 182 9.96 -9.96 13.70
N SER A 183 10.82 -10.66 14.44
CA SER A 183 11.63 -11.77 13.91
C SER A 183 10.78 -12.97 13.47
N ASP A 184 9.68 -13.25 14.17
CA ASP A 184 8.72 -14.29 13.82
C ASP A 184 8.01 -14.00 12.49
N PHE A 185 7.70 -12.72 12.19
CA PHE A 185 7.23 -12.32 10.86
C PHE A 185 8.28 -12.61 9.78
N ARG A 186 9.55 -12.26 10.00
CA ARG A 186 10.63 -12.47 9.03
C ARG A 186 10.89 -13.94 8.77
N LYS A 187 10.81 -14.77 9.81
CA LYS A 187 10.86 -16.23 9.72
C LYS A 187 9.66 -16.77 8.92
N HIS A 188 8.46 -16.25 9.17
CA HIS A 188 7.26 -16.61 8.44
C HIS A 188 7.37 -16.24 6.95
N PHE A 189 7.86 -15.05 6.63
CA PHE A 189 8.17 -14.62 5.26
C PHE A 189 9.08 -15.62 4.55
N ALA A 190 10.22 -15.97 5.15
CA ALA A 190 11.17 -16.91 4.56
C ALA A 190 10.58 -18.31 4.35
N ASN A 191 9.59 -18.71 5.17
CA ASN A 191 8.87 -19.98 4.98
C ASN A 191 7.87 -19.93 3.82
N GLN A 192 7.16 -18.81 3.62
CA GLN A 192 6.11 -18.71 2.59
C GLN A 192 6.68 -18.77 1.17
N ASP A 193 7.85 -18.18 0.95
CA ASP A 193 8.54 -18.27 -0.35
C ASP A 193 8.88 -19.72 -0.69
N CYS A 194 9.29 -20.52 0.30
CA CYS A 194 9.52 -21.96 0.13
C CYS A 194 8.27 -22.75 -0.28
N LEU A 195 7.08 -22.22 -0.02
CA LEU A 195 5.78 -22.84 -0.34
C LEU A 195 5.22 -22.39 -1.69
N GLY A 196 6.02 -21.71 -2.54
CA GLY A 196 5.60 -21.25 -3.86
C GLY A 196 4.73 -19.98 -3.83
N LYS A 197 4.60 -19.33 -2.66
CA LYS A 197 3.94 -18.02 -2.52
C LYS A 197 4.99 -16.91 -2.60
N THR A 198 5.69 -16.88 -3.72
CA THR A 198 6.98 -16.20 -3.83
C THR A 198 6.83 -14.68 -3.91
N LEU A 199 7.08 -13.98 -2.81
CA LEU A 199 7.26 -12.54 -2.77
C LEU A 199 8.74 -12.18 -2.95
N PHE A 200 9.68 -12.95 -2.39
CA PHE A 200 11.12 -12.74 -2.63
C PHE A 200 11.50 -12.85 -4.11
N SER A 201 10.90 -13.80 -4.84
CA SER A 201 11.13 -13.92 -6.28
C SER A 201 10.65 -12.70 -7.07
N GLU A 202 9.61 -12.00 -6.60
CA GLU A 202 9.13 -10.78 -7.26
C GLU A 202 10.21 -9.70 -7.21
N PHE A 203 10.88 -9.53 -6.06
CA PHE A 203 11.99 -8.59 -5.93
C PHE A 203 13.16 -8.97 -6.85
N LEU A 204 13.47 -10.26 -6.98
CA LEU A 204 14.48 -10.75 -7.91
C LEU A 204 14.10 -10.49 -9.37
N ASN A 205 12.87 -10.79 -9.76
CA ASN A 205 12.36 -10.59 -11.13
C ASN A 205 12.29 -9.11 -11.52
N ASN A 206 12.05 -8.22 -10.54
CA ASN A 206 12.09 -6.77 -10.73
C ASN A 206 13.51 -6.19 -10.63
N GLU A 207 14.54 -7.02 -10.49
CA GLU A 207 15.95 -6.62 -10.29
C GLU A 207 16.17 -5.64 -9.11
N ASP A 208 15.33 -5.71 -8.09
CA ASP A 208 15.40 -4.83 -6.92
C ASP A 208 16.45 -5.32 -5.92
N LYS A 209 17.70 -4.97 -6.23
CA LYS A 209 18.87 -5.33 -5.44
C LYS A 209 18.81 -4.79 -4.01
N GLU A 210 18.20 -3.63 -3.78
CA GLU A 210 18.17 -3.03 -2.45
C GLU A 210 17.15 -3.74 -1.54
N SER A 211 15.96 -4.06 -2.05
CA SER A 211 14.99 -4.86 -1.28
C SER A 211 15.52 -6.26 -1.00
N VAL A 212 16.19 -6.91 -1.97
CA VAL A 212 16.86 -8.20 -1.76
C VAL A 212 17.89 -8.12 -0.63
N LYS A 213 18.77 -7.11 -0.64
CA LYS A 213 19.76 -6.91 0.43
C LYS A 213 19.08 -6.69 1.78
N VAL A 214 18.01 -5.90 1.83
CA VAL A 214 17.27 -5.64 3.08
C VAL A 214 16.69 -6.92 3.63
N ILE A 215 16.07 -7.75 2.80
CA ILE A 215 15.50 -9.04 3.22
C ILE A 215 16.61 -9.93 3.78
N LEU A 216 17.67 -10.19 3.00
CA LEU A 216 18.75 -11.09 3.40
C LEU A 216 19.44 -10.63 4.70
N ARG A 217 19.67 -9.31 4.87
CA ARG A 217 20.32 -8.76 6.07
C ARG A 217 19.45 -8.82 7.33
N ASN A 218 18.13 -8.89 7.19
CA ASN A 218 17.21 -8.83 8.33
C ASN A 218 16.60 -10.19 8.70
N ILE A 219 16.82 -11.25 7.92
CA ILE A 219 16.45 -12.62 8.31
C ILE A 219 17.61 -13.33 9.01
N ASP A 220 17.28 -14.26 9.91
CA ASP A 220 18.27 -15.08 10.61
C ASP A 220 19.04 -15.97 9.62
N VAL A 221 20.28 -16.34 9.97
CA VAL A 221 21.18 -17.09 9.09
C VAL A 221 20.56 -18.41 8.61
N GLU A 222 19.88 -19.14 9.50
CA GLU A 222 19.21 -20.40 9.15
C GLU A 222 18.07 -20.18 8.15
N ASP A 223 17.23 -19.17 8.40
CA ASP A 223 16.12 -18.81 7.52
C ASP A 223 16.60 -18.25 6.17
N ARG A 224 17.75 -17.56 6.15
CA ARG A 224 18.43 -17.10 4.92
C ARG A 224 18.84 -18.27 4.05
N VAL A 225 19.56 -19.23 4.62
CA VAL A 225 20.01 -20.43 3.91
C VAL A 225 18.81 -21.18 3.34
N ARG A 226 17.72 -21.32 4.13
CA ARG A 226 16.49 -21.95 3.66
C ARG A 226 15.85 -21.19 2.50
N LEU A 227 15.75 -19.86 2.60
CA LEU A 227 15.15 -19.01 1.57
C LEU A 227 15.88 -19.13 0.23
N VAL A 228 17.22 -19.00 0.23
CA VAL A 228 18.01 -19.06 -1.01
C VAL A 228 18.11 -20.48 -1.58
N SER A 229 17.91 -21.51 -0.74
CA SER A 229 17.86 -22.91 -1.16
C SER A 229 16.48 -23.36 -1.65
N CYS A 230 15.47 -22.47 -1.60
CA CYS A 230 14.16 -22.76 -2.16
C CYS A 230 14.27 -22.91 -3.68
N LEU A 231 13.72 -23.99 -4.24
CA LEU A 231 13.73 -24.27 -5.67
C LEU A 231 13.27 -23.08 -6.53
N GLY A 232 12.16 -22.41 -6.16
CA GLY A 232 11.65 -21.26 -6.92
C GLY A 232 12.54 -20.02 -6.84
N VAL A 233 13.29 -19.85 -5.74
CA VAL A 233 14.26 -18.77 -5.60
C VAL A 233 15.54 -19.10 -6.36
N PHE A 234 15.99 -20.36 -6.30
CA PHE A 234 17.14 -20.87 -7.02
C PHE A 234 16.96 -20.71 -8.53
N GLU A 235 15.79 -21.05 -9.09
CA GLU A 235 15.48 -20.83 -10.53
C GLU A 235 15.51 -19.34 -10.92
N CYS A 236 14.99 -18.44 -10.07
CA CYS A 236 15.08 -17.00 -10.29
C CYS A 236 16.53 -16.50 -10.23
N ILE A 237 17.32 -17.02 -9.29
CA ILE A 237 18.73 -16.68 -9.14
C ILE A 237 19.55 -17.21 -10.33
N ASP A 238 19.32 -18.44 -10.79
CA ASP A 238 19.98 -19.03 -11.96
C ASP A 238 19.65 -18.27 -13.25
N SER A 239 18.40 -17.83 -13.42
CA SER A 239 18.01 -16.98 -14.55
C SER A 239 18.66 -15.60 -14.51
N LEU A 240 18.94 -15.05 -13.32
CA LEU A 240 19.74 -13.84 -13.11
C LEU A 240 21.25 -14.07 -13.29
N PHE A 241 21.77 -15.26 -12.96
CA PHE A 241 23.17 -15.65 -13.13
C PHE A 241 23.59 -15.83 -14.58
N GLY A 242 22.65 -15.88 -15.53
CA GLY A 242 22.94 -15.63 -16.94
C GLY A 242 23.54 -14.24 -17.23
N TRP A 243 23.52 -13.32 -16.24
CA TRP A 243 24.03 -11.94 -16.33
C TRP A 243 25.03 -11.51 -15.22
N MET A 244 25.10 -12.21 -14.09
CA MET A 244 25.91 -11.79 -12.92
C MET A 244 27.13 -12.67 -12.65
N ASP A 245 28.06 -12.75 -13.60
CA ASP A 245 29.31 -13.52 -13.44
C ASP A 245 30.40 -12.83 -12.59
N GLN A 246 30.07 -11.83 -11.74
CA GLN A 246 31.14 -11.11 -11.01
C GLN A 246 30.93 -10.70 -9.54
N ASN A 247 29.77 -10.87 -8.86
CA ASN A 247 29.64 -10.27 -7.51
C ASN A 247 28.83 -11.05 -6.46
N LEU A 248 28.85 -12.38 -6.48
CA LEU A 248 28.13 -13.20 -5.48
C LEU A 248 29.03 -13.94 -4.48
N VAL A 249 30.26 -13.46 -4.26
CA VAL A 249 31.18 -14.03 -3.25
C VAL A 249 31.05 -13.36 -1.87
N GLU A 250 30.21 -12.33 -1.69
CA GLU A 250 30.09 -11.60 -0.40
C GLU A 250 28.64 -11.31 0.07
N LEU A 251 27.73 -12.30 0.04
CA LEU A 251 26.40 -12.24 0.67
C LEU A 251 26.18 -13.42 1.64
#